data_AF-A0A8F6NXR6-F1
#
_entry.id   AF-A0A8F6NXR6-F1
#
_cell.length_a   1.000
_cell.length_b   1.000
_cell.length_c   1.000
_cell.angle_alpha   90.00
_cell.angle_beta   90.00
_cell.angle_gamma   90.00
#
_symmetry.space_group_name_H-M   'P 1'
#
loop_
_entity.id
_entity.type
_entity.pdbx_description
1 polymer ?
#
loop_
_entity_poly.entity_id
_entity_poly.type
_entity_poly.pdbx_seq_one_letter_code
_entity_poly.pdbx_strand_id
1 'polypeptide(L)'
;MTKEIVTFKGFNKDLKCRGFQFAIGETFHHDGKVEACGSGFHACECPFDVFSYYPPAESRYAETISFGITDSEEGGDTKIASSSITIKDELTLPQFIQRGIEWIWSKIDKSLEQQIMCGNRSAATNTGDQSAATNTGNRSAATNTGDWSAATNTGGRSAATNTGDRSAATNTGYQSAATNTGYRSAATNTGYQSAATNTGDWSAATNTGYQSAATNTGYRSAATNTGYQSAATNTGYRSAATNTGYQSAATNTGDWSAATNTGGRSAATNTGDRSAATNTGYQSAAEVSGSQSVAASLGIEGKARASEGGAIVLCYRDEDGELIHIRASKVGENGIMPNTWYQLDKDGEFVECE
;
A
#
# COMPACT_ATOMS: atom_id res chain seq x y z
N MET A 1 43.88 14.17 53.98
CA MET A 1 43.58 13.27 52.85
C MET A 1 43.44 14.13 51.60
N THR A 2 44.13 13.77 50.52
CA THR A 2 43.92 14.40 49.21
C THR A 2 42.51 14.08 48.73
N LYS A 3 41.83 15.06 48.12
CA LYS A 3 40.47 14.86 47.58
C LYS A 3 40.53 13.83 46.45
N GLU A 4 39.72 12.78 46.55
CA GLU A 4 39.51 11.81 45.49
C GLU A 4 38.29 12.22 44.67
N ILE A 5 38.41 12.16 43.34
CA ILE A 5 37.36 12.53 42.39
C ILE A 5 37.10 11.34 41.47
N VAL A 6 35.86 10.84 41.48
CA VAL A 6 35.44 9.84 40.50
C VAL A 6 35.41 10.52 39.13
N THR A 7 36.18 9.96 38.21
CA THR A 7 36.36 10.49 36.86
C THR A 7 36.31 9.36 35.84
N PHE A 8 36.15 9.71 34.58
CA PHE A 8 36.00 8.79 33.46
C PHE A 8 37.06 9.12 32.41
N LYS A 9 37.67 8.07 31.86
CA LYS A 9 38.78 8.22 30.92
C LYS A 9 38.60 7.33 29.71
N GLY A 10 38.90 7.91 28.55
CA GLY A 10 39.06 7.21 27.29
C GLY A 10 40.53 6.92 26.99
N PHE A 11 40.79 5.84 26.27
CA PHE A 11 42.09 5.41 25.78
C PHE A 11 41.97 4.94 24.33
N ASN A 12 43.10 4.85 23.62
CA ASN A 12 43.13 4.09 22.39
C ASN A 12 42.99 2.56 22.67
N LYS A 13 42.94 1.75 21.61
CA LYS A 13 42.75 0.28 21.70
C LYS A 13 43.81 -0.42 22.58
N ASP A 14 44.98 0.17 22.72
CA ASP A 14 46.12 -0.36 23.47
C ASP A 14 46.18 0.14 24.94
N LEU A 15 45.12 0.79 25.46
CA LEU A 15 45.12 1.45 26.78
C LEU A 15 46.20 2.54 26.92
N LYS A 16 46.48 3.28 25.84
CA LYS A 16 47.40 4.41 25.86
C LYS A 16 46.68 5.74 25.75
N CYS A 17 47.25 6.76 26.37
CA CYS A 17 46.88 8.17 26.21
C CYS A 17 48.16 8.99 26.08
N ARG A 18 48.30 9.76 24.99
CA ARG A 18 49.51 10.56 24.67
C ARG A 18 50.83 9.78 24.80
N GLY A 19 50.82 8.49 24.44
CA GLY A 19 52.01 7.61 24.51
C GLY A 19 52.29 6.97 25.87
N PHE A 20 51.63 7.42 26.94
CA PHE A 20 51.71 6.77 28.25
C PHE A 20 50.85 5.51 28.30
N GLN A 21 51.41 4.41 28.81
CA GLN A 21 50.72 3.12 28.94
C GLN A 21 50.01 3.02 30.29
N PHE A 22 48.71 2.71 30.26
CA PHE A 22 47.91 2.43 31.45
C PHE A 22 47.60 0.94 31.56
N ALA A 23 47.18 0.53 32.75
CA ALA A 23 46.68 -0.81 33.05
C ALA A 23 45.48 -0.70 34.01
N ILE A 24 44.50 -1.58 33.84
CA ILE A 24 43.32 -1.66 34.71
C ILE A 24 43.74 -2.21 36.09
N GLY A 25 43.19 -1.65 37.15
CA GLY A 25 43.53 -1.93 38.55
C GLY A 25 44.74 -1.17 39.09
N GLU A 26 45.52 -0.50 38.23
CA GLU A 26 46.78 0.14 38.60
C GLU A 26 46.60 1.63 38.93
N THR A 27 47.54 2.14 39.73
CA THR A 27 47.64 3.56 40.09
C THR A 27 48.91 4.16 39.51
N PHE A 28 48.76 5.33 38.88
CA PHE A 28 49.83 6.03 38.20
C PHE A 28 50.07 7.40 38.83
N HIS A 29 51.33 7.81 38.84
CA HIS A 29 51.77 9.10 39.37
C HIS A 29 52.51 9.89 38.28
N HIS A 30 52.23 11.19 38.20
CA HIS A 30 52.85 12.13 37.30
C HIS A 30 53.78 13.04 38.10
N ASP A 31 55.07 13.03 37.72
CA ASP A 31 56.05 13.96 38.25
C ASP A 31 56.02 15.27 37.45
N GLY A 32 55.85 16.40 38.15
CA GLY A 32 55.91 17.73 37.54
C GLY A 32 54.68 18.60 37.81
N LYS A 33 54.59 19.71 37.06
CA LYS A 33 53.45 20.64 37.12
C LYS A 33 52.21 19.93 36.57
N VAL A 34 51.07 20.02 37.26
CA VAL A 34 49.77 19.60 36.74
C VAL A 34 49.07 20.83 36.17
N GLU A 35 48.62 20.75 34.92
CA GLU A 35 47.98 21.85 34.20
C GLU A 35 46.90 21.29 33.26
N ALA A 36 45.69 21.81 33.35
CA ALA A 36 44.60 21.42 32.48
C ALA A 36 45.01 21.65 31.00
N CYS A 37 44.73 20.67 30.15
CA CYS A 37 45.21 20.57 28.76
C CYS A 37 46.73 20.46 28.54
N GLY A 38 47.57 20.92 29.47
CA GLY A 38 49.03 20.91 29.41
C GLY A 38 49.67 19.59 29.86
N SER A 39 49.56 19.25 31.15
CA SER A 39 50.33 18.18 31.81
C SER A 39 49.57 17.51 32.96
N GLY A 40 50.00 16.32 33.37
CA GLY A 40 49.27 15.44 34.28
C GLY A 40 48.36 14.44 33.55
N PHE A 41 47.57 13.71 34.32
CA PHE A 41 46.62 12.73 33.80
C PHE A 41 45.25 13.35 33.60
N HIS A 42 44.79 13.39 32.35
CA HIS A 42 43.47 13.94 32.02
C HIS A 42 42.35 12.89 32.11
N ALA A 43 41.25 13.26 32.76
CA ALA A 43 40.00 12.50 32.84
C ALA A 43 38.81 13.48 33.00
N CYS A 44 37.57 13.04 32.80
CA CYS A 44 36.38 13.90 32.89
C CYS A 44 35.47 13.46 34.05
N GLU A 45 34.84 14.39 34.76
CA GLU A 45 33.83 14.02 35.77
C GLU A 45 32.52 13.53 35.11
N CYS A 46 32.12 14.13 33.98
CA CYS A 46 31.02 13.68 33.15
C CYS A 46 31.52 12.66 32.12
N PRO A 47 30.97 11.42 32.09
CA PRO A 47 31.34 10.43 31.08
C PRO A 47 31.21 10.91 29.64
N PHE A 48 30.18 11.70 29.31
CA PHE A 48 29.90 12.08 27.93
C PHE A 48 30.90 13.10 27.35
N ASP A 49 31.59 13.87 28.19
CA ASP A 49 32.64 14.78 27.73
C ASP A 49 33.85 14.00 27.19
N VAL A 50 34.06 12.75 27.63
CA VAL A 50 35.12 11.88 27.12
C VAL A 50 34.98 11.62 25.62
N PHE A 51 33.75 11.60 25.09
CA PHE A 51 33.51 11.35 23.65
C PHE A 51 34.05 12.45 22.74
N SER A 52 34.23 13.68 23.25
CA SER A 52 34.88 14.77 22.52
C SER A 52 36.37 14.52 22.27
N TYR A 53 36.99 13.64 23.06
CA TYR A 53 38.42 13.31 22.98
C TYR A 53 38.69 11.90 22.47
N TYR A 54 37.78 10.96 22.75
CA TYR A 54 37.90 9.54 22.46
C TYR A 54 36.59 9.00 21.86
N PRO A 55 36.48 8.86 20.52
CA PRO A 55 35.25 8.45 19.87
C PRO A 55 34.92 6.97 20.17
N PRO A 56 33.63 6.62 20.35
CA PRO A 56 33.18 5.26 20.71
C PRO A 56 33.61 4.14 19.76
N ALA A 57 33.83 4.45 18.49
CA ALA A 57 34.17 3.45 17.49
C ALA A 57 35.60 2.90 17.63
N GLU A 58 36.51 3.64 18.29
CA GLU A 58 37.95 3.32 18.27
C GLU A 58 38.60 3.32 19.65
N SER A 59 37.81 3.56 20.71
CA SER A 59 38.33 3.83 22.05
C SER A 59 37.88 2.81 23.08
N ARG A 60 38.66 2.70 24.15
CA ARG A 60 38.32 1.94 25.37
C ARG A 60 38.04 2.93 26.50
N TYR A 61 37.20 2.54 27.46
CA TYR A 61 36.72 3.44 28.52
C TYR A 61 36.89 2.83 29.90
N ALA A 62 37.20 3.65 30.90
CA ALA A 62 37.30 3.21 32.29
C ALA A 62 36.68 4.21 33.26
N GLU A 63 36.19 3.68 34.39
CA GLU A 63 36.01 4.44 35.62
C GLU A 63 37.37 4.61 36.29
N THR A 64 37.65 5.80 36.80
CA THR A 64 38.93 6.15 37.39
C THR A 64 38.76 6.98 38.65
N ILE A 65 39.77 6.99 39.52
CA ILE A 65 39.85 7.89 40.67
C ILE A 65 41.02 8.83 40.41
N SER A 66 40.73 10.12 40.26
CA SER A 66 41.73 11.17 40.12
C SER A 66 41.98 11.85 41.47
N PHE A 67 43.24 12.01 41.85
CA PHE A 67 43.62 12.57 43.15
C PHE A 67 45.02 13.23 43.15
N GLY A 68 45.38 13.80 44.30
CA GLY A 68 46.61 14.59 44.47
C GLY A 68 46.41 16.05 44.06
N ILE A 69 47.39 16.63 43.36
CA ILE A 69 47.25 17.97 42.75
C ILE A 69 46.33 17.84 41.54
N THR A 70 45.32 18.72 41.44
CA THR A 70 44.36 18.74 40.34
C THR A 70 44.23 20.14 39.76
N ASP A 71 43.99 20.23 38.46
CA ASP A 71 43.71 21.47 37.74
C ASP A 71 42.56 21.30 36.73
N SER A 72 41.80 22.35 36.46
CA SER A 72 40.61 22.33 35.59
C SER A 72 40.42 23.68 34.88
N GLU A 73 39.93 23.67 33.64
CA GLU A 73 39.67 24.91 32.89
C GLU A 73 38.34 25.55 33.33
N GLU A 74 38.36 26.85 33.62
CA GLU A 74 37.14 27.60 33.93
C GLU A 74 36.32 27.84 32.66
N GLY A 75 35.03 27.46 32.67
CA GLY A 75 34.14 27.57 31.51
C GLY A 75 34.33 26.50 30.43
N GLY A 76 35.20 25.51 30.67
CA GLY A 76 35.39 24.33 29.84
C GLY A 76 34.38 23.21 30.13
N ASP A 77 34.64 22.04 29.57
CA ASP A 77 33.94 20.80 29.92
C ASP A 77 34.42 20.26 31.29
N THR A 78 33.91 19.10 31.72
CA THR A 78 34.24 18.54 33.04
C THR A 78 35.63 17.88 33.11
N LYS A 79 36.51 18.18 32.16
CA LYS A 79 37.86 17.62 32.09
C LYS A 79 38.75 18.24 33.16
N ILE A 80 39.44 17.38 33.89
CA ILE A 80 40.46 17.74 34.87
C ILE A 80 41.80 17.11 34.51
N ALA A 81 42.89 17.70 34.99
CA ALA A 81 44.21 17.10 35.06
C ALA A 81 44.52 16.73 36.51
N SER A 82 45.15 15.58 36.74
CA SER A 82 45.55 15.13 38.09
C SER A 82 47.00 14.64 38.13
N SER A 83 47.65 14.78 39.30
CA SER A 83 48.97 14.21 39.54
C SER A 83 48.95 12.70 39.74
N SER A 84 47.80 12.14 40.12
CA SER A 84 47.64 10.71 40.38
C SER A 84 46.28 10.23 39.88
N ILE A 85 46.27 9.06 39.24
CA ILE A 85 45.06 8.44 38.74
C ILE A 85 45.09 6.93 38.95
N THR A 86 44.02 6.37 39.50
CA THR A 86 43.77 4.93 39.56
C THR A 86 42.79 4.55 38.46
N ILE A 87 43.16 3.58 37.61
CA ILE A 87 42.25 3.05 36.59
C ILE A 87 41.49 1.89 37.22
N LYS A 88 40.25 2.10 37.67
CA LYS A 88 39.55 1.08 38.47
C LYS A 88 39.13 -0.11 37.63
N ASP A 89 38.21 0.13 36.71
CA ASP A 89 37.50 -0.90 35.95
C ASP A 89 37.31 -0.43 34.52
N GLU A 90 37.53 -1.34 33.57
CA GLU A 90 37.14 -1.11 32.19
C GLU A 90 35.61 -1.23 32.05
N LEU A 91 35.02 -0.28 31.35
CA LEU A 91 33.57 -0.20 31.13
C LEU A 91 33.26 -0.53 29.68
N THR A 92 32.27 -1.41 29.48
CA THR A 92 31.63 -1.55 28.17
C THR A 92 30.89 -0.26 27.80
N LEU A 93 30.66 -0.02 26.50
CA LEU A 93 29.94 1.18 26.06
C LEU A 93 28.55 1.33 26.73
N PRO A 94 27.72 0.27 26.89
CA PRO A 94 26.46 0.38 27.63
C PRO A 94 26.65 0.78 29.10
N GLN A 95 27.64 0.20 29.80
CA GLN A 95 27.95 0.59 31.18
C GLN A 95 28.42 2.05 31.25
N PHE A 96 29.25 2.49 30.30
CA PHE A 96 29.72 3.86 30.23
C PHE A 96 28.59 4.87 30.00
N ILE A 97 27.66 4.56 29.09
CA ILE A 97 26.44 5.35 28.86
C ILE A 97 25.57 5.41 30.11
N GLN A 98 25.39 4.28 30.80
CA GLN A 98 24.64 4.20 32.04
C GLN A 98 25.23 5.13 33.12
N ARG A 99 26.56 5.19 33.24
CA ARG A 99 27.22 6.15 34.16
C ARG A 99 27.00 7.60 33.77
N GLY A 100 26.91 7.89 32.46
CA GLY A 100 26.57 9.23 31.98
C GLY A 100 25.15 9.65 32.39
N ILE A 101 24.20 8.72 32.28
CA ILE A 101 22.82 8.93 32.73
C ILE A 101 22.78 9.15 34.25
N GLU A 102 23.47 8.34 35.04
CA GLU A 102 23.56 8.48 36.50
C GLU A 102 24.17 9.82 36.92
N TRP A 103 25.22 10.28 36.22
CA TRP A 103 25.82 11.58 36.46
C TRP A 103 24.81 12.71 36.20
N ILE A 104 24.11 12.70 35.06
CA ILE A 104 23.08 13.70 34.76
C ILE A 104 22.00 13.69 35.85
N TRP A 105 21.51 12.51 36.22
CA TRP A 105 20.49 12.35 37.25
C TRP A 105 20.93 12.88 38.62
N SER A 106 22.23 12.83 38.92
CA SER A 106 22.81 13.40 40.14
C SER A 106 22.82 14.95 40.15
N LYS A 107 22.79 15.58 38.97
CA LYS A 107 22.81 17.05 38.81
C LYS A 107 21.41 17.67 38.70
N ILE A 108 20.37 16.85 38.46
CA ILE A 108 18.99 17.31 38.40
C ILE A 108 18.57 17.82 39.78
N ASP A 109 18.01 19.03 39.83
CA ASP A 109 17.32 19.54 41.01
C ASP A 109 16.01 18.78 41.20
N LYS A 110 16.02 17.87 42.17
CA LYS A 110 14.86 17.00 42.49
C LYS A 110 13.72 17.76 43.19
N SER A 111 13.91 19.04 43.51
CA SER A 111 12.85 19.89 44.08
C SER A 111 11.96 20.54 43.01
N LEU A 112 12.38 20.53 41.74
CA LEU A 112 11.58 21.03 40.62
C LEU A 112 10.58 19.96 40.16
N GLU A 113 9.29 20.32 40.14
CA GLU A 113 8.21 19.47 39.66
C GLU A 113 8.36 19.27 38.14
N GLN A 114 8.83 18.09 37.72
CA GLN A 114 9.01 17.75 36.30
C GLN A 114 7.64 17.50 35.65
N GLN A 115 7.06 18.52 35.02
CA GLN A 115 5.89 18.35 34.16
C GLN A 115 6.29 17.69 32.84
N ILE A 116 6.31 16.37 32.82
CA ILE A 116 6.24 15.61 31.58
C ILE A 116 4.82 15.79 31.04
N MET A 117 4.64 16.47 29.90
CA MET A 117 3.33 16.64 29.24
C MET A 117 2.86 15.35 28.52
N CYS A 118 2.93 14.22 29.22
CA CYS A 118 2.32 12.95 28.81
C CYS A 118 1.02 12.79 29.59
N GLY A 119 -0.12 12.84 28.90
CA GLY A 119 -1.42 12.72 29.54
C GLY A 119 -2.59 12.68 28.56
N ASN A 120 -3.74 12.21 29.03
CA ASN A 120 -4.98 12.12 28.27
C ASN A 120 -5.34 13.49 27.66
N ARG A 121 -5.44 13.54 26.31
CA ARG A 121 -5.68 14.74 25.47
C ARG A 121 -4.47 15.66 25.20
N SER A 122 -3.24 15.15 25.19
CA SER A 122 -2.05 15.97 24.81
C SER A 122 -2.02 16.31 23.31
N ALA A 123 -1.40 17.46 22.97
CA ALA A 123 -1.29 17.97 21.61
C ALA A 123 -0.10 17.38 20.80
N ALA A 124 0.91 16.82 21.48
CA ALA A 124 2.19 16.43 20.86
C ALA A 124 2.32 14.91 20.63
N THR A 125 2.33 14.12 21.71
CA THR A 125 2.53 12.65 21.65
C THR A 125 1.81 11.99 22.82
N ASN A 126 1.04 10.93 22.56
CA ASN A 126 0.20 10.26 23.55
C ASN A 126 0.18 8.74 23.34
N THR A 127 0.10 7.96 24.42
CA THR A 127 -0.20 6.51 24.46
C THR A 127 -1.63 6.17 24.93
N GLY A 128 -2.44 7.19 25.26
CA GLY A 128 -3.83 7.13 25.74
C GLY A 128 -4.89 7.43 24.68
N ASP A 129 -6.11 7.79 25.10
CA ASP A 129 -7.30 7.62 24.24
C ASP A 129 -7.42 8.57 23.04
N GLN A 130 -6.85 9.77 23.08
CA GLN A 130 -7.05 10.82 22.06
C GLN A 130 -5.80 11.70 21.87
N SER A 131 -5.39 11.96 20.62
CA SER A 131 -4.39 13.02 20.30
C SER A 131 -4.65 13.69 18.93
N ALA A 132 -4.11 14.90 18.75
CA ALA A 132 -4.20 15.64 17.49
C ALA A 132 -3.12 15.21 16.46
N ALA A 133 -1.96 14.73 16.91
CA ALA A 133 -0.81 14.43 16.06
C ALA A 133 -0.53 12.92 15.95
N THR A 134 0.22 12.34 16.88
CA THR A 134 0.60 10.91 16.86
C THR A 134 0.04 10.20 18.10
N ASN A 135 -0.63 9.06 17.90
CA ASN A 135 -1.18 8.23 18.98
C ASN A 135 -0.88 6.75 18.77
N THR A 136 -0.71 6.00 19.86
CA THR A 136 -0.75 4.53 19.91
C THR A 136 -2.05 3.99 20.54
N GLY A 137 -2.91 4.86 21.07
CA GLY A 137 -4.23 4.51 21.63
C GLY A 137 -5.42 4.67 20.66
N ASN A 138 -6.62 4.86 21.22
CA ASN A 138 -7.88 4.60 20.50
C ASN A 138 -8.19 5.52 19.29
N ARG A 139 -7.85 6.82 19.35
CA ARG A 139 -8.18 7.79 18.28
C ARG A 139 -7.09 8.85 18.05
N SER A 140 -6.81 9.20 16.79
CA SER A 140 -6.08 10.45 16.47
C SER A 140 -6.51 11.12 15.16
N ALA A 141 -6.21 12.40 15.00
CA ALA A 141 -6.51 13.15 13.78
C ALA A 141 -5.49 12.91 12.64
N ALA A 142 -4.20 12.74 12.94
CA ALA A 142 -3.16 12.57 11.92
C ALA A 142 -2.65 11.13 11.78
N THR A 143 -1.82 10.62 12.71
CA THR A 143 -1.25 9.26 12.63
C THR A 143 -1.64 8.43 13.85
N ASN A 144 -2.21 7.24 13.65
CA ASN A 144 -2.56 6.32 14.73
C ASN A 144 -2.04 4.90 14.46
N THR A 145 -1.77 4.17 15.53
CA THR A 145 -1.52 2.71 15.50
C THR A 145 -2.67 1.90 16.11
N GLY A 146 -3.64 2.56 16.74
CA GLY A 146 -4.86 1.95 17.33
C GLY A 146 -6.10 1.99 16.42
N ASP A 147 -7.29 2.00 17.01
CA ASP A 147 -8.52 1.62 16.30
C ASP A 147 -8.99 2.60 15.21
N TRP A 148 -8.78 3.92 15.38
CA TRP A 148 -9.34 4.93 14.44
C TRP A 148 -8.40 6.11 14.17
N SER A 149 -8.29 6.54 12.90
CA SER A 149 -7.70 7.86 12.57
C SER A 149 -8.33 8.55 11.35
N ALA A 150 -8.16 9.87 11.22
CA ALA A 150 -8.65 10.61 10.06
C ALA A 150 -7.70 10.58 8.84
N ALA A 151 -6.37 10.54 9.04
CA ALA A 151 -5.41 10.52 7.93
C ALA A 151 -4.70 9.17 7.74
N THR A 152 -3.80 8.75 8.62
CA THR A 152 -3.00 7.51 8.47
C THR A 152 -3.23 6.58 9.67
N ASN A 153 -3.60 5.32 9.43
CA ASN A 153 -3.74 4.30 10.48
C ASN A 153 -3.04 2.99 10.11
N THR A 154 -2.47 2.31 11.10
CA THR A 154 -1.98 0.94 10.97
C THR A 154 -2.95 -0.07 11.61
N GLY A 155 -3.88 0.38 12.45
CA GLY A 155 -4.91 -0.44 13.12
C GLY A 155 -6.27 -0.49 12.38
N GLY A 156 -7.37 -0.48 13.13
CA GLY A 156 -8.69 -0.92 12.65
C GLY A 156 -9.27 -0.14 11.46
N ARG A 157 -9.34 1.20 11.52
CA ARG A 157 -10.07 2.02 10.52
C ARG A 157 -9.46 3.41 10.28
N SER A 158 -9.47 3.91 9.04
CA SER A 158 -9.15 5.33 8.74
C SER A 158 -9.93 5.95 7.58
N ALA A 159 -9.98 7.29 7.50
CA ALA A 159 -10.65 7.98 6.39
C ALA A 159 -9.77 8.14 5.13
N ALA A 160 -8.43 8.19 5.23
CA ALA A 160 -7.54 8.33 4.07
C ALA A 160 -6.70 7.06 3.79
N THR A 161 -5.60 6.83 4.50
CA THR A 161 -4.69 5.70 4.27
C THR A 161 -4.72 4.73 5.45
N ASN A 162 -5.03 3.46 5.22
CA ASN A 162 -5.00 2.41 6.25
C ASN A 162 -4.17 1.20 5.82
N THR A 163 -3.53 0.57 6.78
CA THR A 163 -2.88 -0.74 6.61
C THR A 163 -3.71 -1.89 7.19
N GLY A 164 -4.73 -1.60 8.02
CA GLY A 164 -5.63 -2.58 8.64
C GLY A 164 -7.01 -2.72 7.98
N ASP A 165 -8.06 -2.96 8.78
CA ASP A 165 -9.29 -3.62 8.27
C ASP A 165 -10.13 -2.80 7.28
N ARG A 166 -10.31 -1.48 7.48
CA ARG A 166 -11.16 -0.65 6.59
C ARG A 166 -10.63 0.77 6.34
N SER A 167 -10.78 1.30 5.11
CA SER A 167 -10.62 2.74 4.86
C SER A 167 -11.53 3.33 3.77
N ALA A 168 -11.70 4.65 3.74
CA ALA A 168 -12.50 5.33 2.72
C ALA A 168 -11.72 5.65 1.43
N ALA A 169 -10.38 5.80 1.45
CA ALA A 169 -9.60 6.14 0.26
C ALA A 169 -8.61 5.06 -0.21
N THR A 170 -7.56 4.75 0.57
CA THR A 170 -6.52 3.76 0.19
C THR A 170 -6.34 2.73 1.32
N ASN A 171 -6.47 1.44 1.01
CA ASN A 171 -6.25 0.35 1.98
C ASN A 171 -5.37 -0.75 1.39
N THR A 172 -4.52 -1.37 2.21
CA THR A 172 -3.86 -2.65 1.89
C THR A 172 -4.52 -3.86 2.58
N GLY A 173 -5.51 -3.64 3.46
CA GLY A 173 -6.25 -4.67 4.20
C GLY A 173 -7.62 -5.06 3.60
N TYR A 174 -8.57 -5.48 4.45
CA TYR A 174 -9.74 -6.25 4.01
C TYR A 174 -10.76 -5.49 3.14
N GLN A 175 -11.05 -4.20 3.40
CA GLN A 175 -12.11 -3.45 2.69
C GLN A 175 -11.75 -1.96 2.45
N SER A 176 -12.07 -1.39 1.27
CA SER A 176 -12.05 0.08 1.09
C SER A 176 -13.06 0.62 0.06
N ALA A 177 -13.37 1.93 0.13
CA ALA A 177 -14.34 2.57 -0.77
C ALA A 177 -13.73 3.08 -2.10
N ALA A 178 -12.42 3.30 -2.22
CA ALA A 178 -11.81 3.82 -3.46
C ALA A 178 -10.70 2.93 -4.06
N THR A 179 -9.61 2.65 -3.35
CA THR A 179 -8.50 1.81 -3.85
C THR A 179 -8.10 0.75 -2.81
N ASN A 180 -8.11 -0.53 -3.18
CA ASN A 180 -7.67 -1.63 -2.31
C ASN A 180 -6.71 -2.58 -3.04
N THR A 181 -5.74 -3.12 -2.30
CA THR A 181 -4.92 -4.28 -2.73
C THR A 181 -5.39 -5.61 -2.12
N GLY A 182 -6.38 -5.58 -1.21
CA GLY A 182 -6.93 -6.73 -0.47
C GLY A 182 -8.31 -7.24 -0.95
N TYR A 183 -9.13 -7.79 -0.04
CA TYR A 183 -10.22 -8.72 -0.40
C TYR A 183 -11.45 -8.07 -1.09
N ARG A 184 -11.86 -6.84 -0.74
CA ARG A 184 -13.04 -6.15 -1.32
C ARG A 184 -12.84 -4.64 -1.52
N SER A 185 -13.31 -4.04 -2.63
CA SER A 185 -13.42 -2.57 -2.76
C SER A 185 -14.55 -2.06 -3.66
N ALA A 186 -14.94 -0.78 -3.49
CA ALA A 186 -16.04 -0.16 -4.26
C ALA A 186 -15.61 0.57 -5.56
N ALA A 187 -14.32 0.73 -5.87
CA ALA A 187 -13.91 1.35 -7.15
C ALA A 187 -12.74 0.63 -7.85
N THR A 188 -11.57 0.43 -7.22
CA THR A 188 -10.42 -0.26 -7.85
C THR A 188 -9.85 -1.35 -6.93
N ASN A 189 -9.72 -2.60 -7.42
CA ASN A 189 -9.12 -3.70 -6.65
C ASN A 189 -8.24 -4.62 -7.52
N THR A 190 -7.08 -5.01 -6.98
CA THR A 190 -6.23 -6.09 -7.50
C THR A 190 -6.46 -7.44 -6.78
N GLY A 191 -7.42 -7.53 -5.86
CA GLY A 191 -7.84 -8.74 -5.14
C GLY A 191 -9.23 -9.28 -5.51
N TYR A 192 -9.81 -10.15 -4.68
CA TYR A 192 -10.91 -11.06 -5.05
C TYR A 192 -12.24 -10.42 -5.54
N GLN A 193 -12.70 -9.26 -5.04
CA GLN A 193 -14.01 -8.68 -5.44
C GLN A 193 -13.98 -7.14 -5.52
N SER A 194 -14.58 -6.50 -6.55
CA SER A 194 -14.76 -5.04 -6.58
C SER A 194 -15.84 -4.53 -7.55
N ALA A 195 -16.28 -3.28 -7.34
CA ALA A 195 -17.40 -2.68 -8.07
C ALA A 195 -17.07 -1.83 -9.32
N ALA A 196 -15.81 -1.56 -9.69
CA ALA A 196 -15.55 -0.86 -10.98
C ALA A 196 -14.34 -1.34 -11.80
N THR A 197 -13.33 -2.03 -11.24
CA THR A 197 -12.30 -2.76 -12.02
C THR A 197 -11.67 -3.86 -11.15
N ASN A 198 -11.65 -5.12 -11.63
CA ASN A 198 -11.11 -6.28 -10.92
C ASN A 198 -10.16 -7.10 -11.81
N THR A 199 -8.99 -7.44 -11.24
CA THR A 199 -7.99 -8.34 -11.81
C THR A 199 -7.75 -9.53 -10.86
N GLY A 200 -8.51 -10.63 -11.00
CA GLY A 200 -8.46 -11.78 -10.08
C GLY A 200 -9.16 -13.04 -10.61
N ASP A 201 -9.01 -14.19 -9.95
CA ASP A 201 -9.48 -15.50 -10.46
C ASP A 201 -11.01 -15.61 -10.64
N TRP A 202 -11.76 -14.95 -9.76
CA TRP A 202 -13.23 -14.94 -9.71
C TRP A 202 -13.76 -13.57 -9.33
N SER A 203 -14.49 -12.92 -10.22
CA SER A 203 -14.78 -11.51 -10.09
C SER A 203 -16.11 -11.14 -10.73
N ALA A 204 -16.82 -10.18 -10.14
CA ALA A 204 -18.03 -9.59 -10.70
C ALA A 204 -17.98 -8.06 -10.55
N ALA A 205 -18.19 -7.31 -11.63
CA ALA A 205 -18.31 -5.85 -11.62
C ALA A 205 -19.71 -5.45 -12.11
N THR A 206 -20.38 -4.57 -11.37
CA THR A 206 -21.74 -4.08 -11.70
C THR A 206 -21.75 -2.56 -11.66
N ASN A 207 -22.19 -1.92 -12.74
CA ASN A 207 -22.23 -0.46 -12.84
C ASN A 207 -23.64 0.02 -13.22
N THR A 208 -24.11 1.11 -12.59
CA THR A 208 -25.44 1.70 -12.81
C THR A 208 -25.30 3.22 -12.97
N GLY A 209 -25.62 3.78 -14.14
CA GLY A 209 -25.43 5.20 -14.41
C GLY A 209 -25.80 5.62 -15.84
N TYR A 210 -25.71 6.91 -16.16
CA TYR A 210 -25.99 7.43 -17.51
C TYR A 210 -24.81 7.27 -18.49
N GLN A 211 -23.60 7.09 -17.98
CA GLN A 211 -22.39 6.70 -18.72
C GLN A 211 -21.53 5.89 -17.76
N SER A 212 -21.21 4.64 -18.12
CA SER A 212 -20.52 3.71 -17.23
C SER A 212 -19.79 2.63 -18.01
N ALA A 213 -18.67 2.16 -17.46
CA ALA A 213 -17.94 1.00 -17.98
C ALA A 213 -17.70 -0.02 -16.85
N ALA A 214 -17.93 -1.30 -17.14
CA ALA A 214 -17.56 -2.40 -16.25
C ALA A 214 -16.54 -3.28 -16.98
N THR A 215 -15.34 -3.42 -16.41
CA THR A 215 -14.26 -4.22 -17.00
C THR A 215 -13.82 -5.30 -16.03
N ASN A 216 -13.71 -6.53 -16.52
CA ASN A 216 -13.31 -7.67 -15.72
C ASN A 216 -12.30 -8.58 -16.44
N THR A 217 -11.27 -9.00 -15.70
CA THR A 217 -10.16 -9.85 -16.16
C THR A 217 -9.96 -10.97 -15.14
N GLY A 218 -10.23 -12.22 -15.50
CA GLY A 218 -10.22 -13.36 -14.58
C GLY A 218 -10.57 -14.69 -15.27
N TYR A 219 -10.39 -15.84 -14.62
CA TYR A 219 -10.72 -17.14 -15.22
C TYR A 219 -12.24 -17.24 -15.40
N ARG A 220 -13.05 -17.12 -14.34
CA ARG A 220 -14.52 -17.10 -14.44
C ARG A 220 -15.09 -15.79 -13.87
N SER A 221 -15.57 -14.93 -14.75
CA SER A 221 -15.89 -13.54 -14.44
C SER A 221 -17.22 -13.09 -15.05
N ALA A 222 -17.86 -12.10 -14.42
CA ALA A 222 -19.03 -11.40 -14.97
C ALA A 222 -18.82 -9.87 -14.96
N ALA A 223 -19.25 -9.18 -16.02
CA ALA A 223 -19.35 -7.73 -16.07
C ALA A 223 -20.77 -7.34 -16.47
N THR A 224 -21.46 -6.55 -15.65
CA THR A 224 -22.85 -6.15 -15.87
C THR A 224 -22.98 -4.63 -15.85
N ASN A 225 -23.68 -4.07 -16.83
CA ASN A 225 -23.94 -2.63 -16.89
C ASN A 225 -25.42 -2.33 -17.20
N THR A 226 -25.94 -1.28 -16.57
CA THR A 226 -27.31 -0.79 -16.76
C THR A 226 -27.27 0.73 -16.93
N GLY A 227 -27.53 1.22 -18.15
CA GLY A 227 -27.37 2.64 -18.45
C GLY A 227 -27.37 3.03 -19.93
N TYR A 228 -27.73 4.28 -20.25
CA TYR A 228 -27.52 4.90 -21.57
C TYR A 228 -26.00 4.94 -21.86
N GLN A 229 -25.54 4.79 -23.12
CA GLN A 229 -24.10 4.91 -23.48
C GLN A 229 -23.12 4.18 -22.55
N SER A 230 -23.30 2.87 -22.40
CA SER A 230 -22.59 2.07 -21.41
C SER A 230 -21.84 0.89 -22.05
N ALA A 231 -20.75 0.42 -21.42
CA ALA A 231 -19.97 -0.71 -21.91
C ALA A 231 -19.73 -1.77 -20.82
N ALA A 232 -19.84 -3.06 -21.17
CA ALA A 232 -19.43 -4.19 -20.34
C ALA A 232 -18.37 -4.99 -21.10
N THR A 233 -17.18 -5.14 -20.53
CA THR A 233 -16.04 -5.84 -21.17
C THR A 233 -15.53 -6.94 -20.27
N ASN A 234 -15.35 -8.15 -20.81
CA ASN A 234 -14.85 -9.30 -20.09
C ASN A 234 -13.83 -10.11 -20.90
N THR A 235 -12.80 -10.64 -20.23
CA THR A 235 -11.62 -11.25 -20.88
C THR A 235 -11.22 -12.62 -20.31
N GLY A 236 -12.20 -13.45 -19.92
CA GLY A 236 -11.98 -14.72 -19.19
C GLY A 236 -12.59 -15.99 -19.81
N TYR A 237 -12.02 -17.16 -19.50
CA TYR A 237 -12.52 -18.49 -19.93
C TYR A 237 -13.80 -18.92 -19.17
N ARG A 238 -14.94 -19.08 -19.84
CA ARG A 238 -16.28 -19.20 -19.23
C ARG A 238 -16.72 -17.94 -18.48
N SER A 239 -16.79 -16.84 -19.21
CA SER A 239 -17.16 -15.54 -18.66
C SER A 239 -18.42 -14.95 -19.33
N ALA A 240 -19.02 -13.93 -18.71
CA ALA A 240 -20.19 -13.25 -19.26
C ALA A 240 -20.03 -11.73 -19.24
N ALA A 241 -20.38 -11.06 -20.34
CA ALA A 241 -20.55 -9.61 -20.41
C ALA A 241 -22.01 -9.30 -20.72
N THR A 242 -22.69 -8.58 -19.82
CA THR A 242 -24.11 -8.25 -19.96
C THR A 242 -24.30 -6.74 -19.92
N ASN A 243 -25.02 -6.19 -20.88
CA ASN A 243 -25.36 -4.78 -20.89
C ASN A 243 -26.85 -4.56 -21.19
N THR A 244 -27.45 -3.59 -20.48
CA THR A 244 -28.85 -3.22 -20.61
C THR A 244 -28.96 -1.69 -20.77
N GLY A 245 -29.25 -1.21 -21.98
CA GLY A 245 -29.31 0.23 -22.27
C GLY A 245 -29.19 0.60 -23.76
N TYR A 246 -29.59 1.81 -24.12
CA TYR A 246 -29.51 2.37 -25.49
C TYR A 246 -28.10 2.86 -25.81
N GLN A 247 -27.61 2.61 -27.03
CA GLN A 247 -26.23 2.89 -27.47
C GLN A 247 -25.17 2.22 -26.60
N SER A 248 -25.31 0.92 -26.35
CA SER A 248 -24.45 0.19 -25.41
C SER A 248 -23.67 -0.95 -26.07
N ALA A 249 -22.59 -1.39 -25.43
CA ALA A 249 -21.77 -2.51 -25.92
C ALA A 249 -21.56 -3.58 -24.84
N ALA A 250 -21.65 -4.85 -25.23
CA ALA A 250 -21.23 -6.00 -24.43
C ALA A 250 -20.15 -6.76 -25.22
N THR A 251 -18.92 -6.82 -24.71
CA THR A 251 -17.78 -7.44 -25.38
C THR A 251 -17.18 -8.54 -24.51
N ASN A 252 -17.00 -9.73 -25.08
CA ASN A 252 -16.31 -10.84 -24.44
C ASN A 252 -15.25 -11.44 -25.36
N THR A 253 -14.14 -11.92 -24.79
CA THR A 253 -13.01 -12.45 -25.58
C THR A 253 -12.57 -13.86 -25.20
N GLY A 254 -13.10 -14.46 -24.13
CA GLY A 254 -12.68 -15.81 -23.72
C GLY A 254 -13.53 -16.95 -24.28
N ASP A 255 -13.01 -18.18 -24.29
CA ASP A 255 -13.75 -19.35 -24.78
C ASP A 255 -14.91 -19.74 -23.86
N TRP A 256 -15.94 -20.40 -24.43
CA TRP A 256 -17.17 -20.81 -23.72
C TRP A 256 -17.88 -19.66 -23.01
N SER A 257 -17.86 -18.49 -23.60
CA SER A 257 -18.33 -17.26 -22.99
C SER A 257 -19.59 -16.71 -23.66
N ALA A 258 -20.23 -15.74 -23.02
CA ALA A 258 -21.40 -15.05 -23.56
C ALA A 258 -21.22 -13.52 -23.53
N ALA A 259 -21.66 -12.86 -24.60
CA ALA A 259 -21.88 -11.43 -24.65
C ALA A 259 -23.36 -11.17 -24.92
N THR A 260 -24.07 -10.54 -23.99
CA THR A 260 -25.51 -10.30 -24.10
C THR A 260 -25.79 -8.80 -23.99
N ASN A 261 -26.53 -8.25 -24.94
CA ASN A 261 -26.97 -6.87 -24.91
C ASN A 261 -28.48 -6.72 -25.15
N THR A 262 -29.10 -5.83 -24.38
CA THR A 262 -30.52 -5.49 -24.48
C THR A 262 -30.66 -3.96 -24.56
N GLY A 263 -30.92 -3.44 -25.76
CA GLY A 263 -31.20 -2.02 -25.98
C GLY A 263 -31.00 -1.56 -27.43
N GLY A 264 -31.57 -0.41 -27.80
CA GLY A 264 -31.53 0.10 -29.17
C GLY A 264 -30.15 0.67 -29.54
N ARG A 265 -29.70 0.45 -30.79
CA ARG A 265 -28.39 0.82 -31.34
C ARG A 265 -27.21 0.25 -30.54
N SER A 266 -27.34 -0.99 -30.11
CA SER A 266 -26.39 -1.66 -29.23
C SER A 266 -25.66 -2.79 -29.95
N ALA A 267 -24.48 -3.18 -29.44
CA ALA A 267 -23.67 -4.26 -29.98
C ALA A 267 -23.36 -5.34 -28.93
N ALA A 268 -23.36 -6.60 -29.35
CA ALA A 268 -22.86 -7.75 -28.60
C ALA A 268 -21.76 -8.43 -29.43
N THR A 269 -20.56 -8.57 -28.89
CA THR A 269 -19.40 -9.12 -29.61
C THR A 269 -18.70 -10.18 -28.77
N ASN A 270 -18.42 -11.34 -29.37
CA ASN A 270 -17.66 -12.41 -28.74
C ASN A 270 -16.55 -12.97 -29.63
N THR A 271 -15.31 -13.01 -29.16
CA THR A 271 -14.18 -13.51 -29.96
C THR A 271 -13.69 -14.91 -29.59
N GLY A 272 -14.16 -15.50 -28.50
CA GLY A 272 -13.73 -16.83 -28.06
C GLY A 272 -14.43 -17.99 -28.76
N ASP A 273 -13.86 -19.19 -28.68
CA ASP A 273 -14.44 -20.41 -29.25
C ASP A 273 -15.64 -20.92 -28.44
N ARG A 274 -16.60 -21.57 -29.11
CA ARG A 274 -17.82 -22.13 -28.50
C ARG A 274 -18.60 -21.12 -27.68
N SER A 275 -18.70 -19.91 -28.20
CA SER A 275 -19.23 -18.75 -27.50
C SER A 275 -20.54 -18.26 -28.13
N ALA A 276 -21.23 -17.34 -27.45
CA ALA A 276 -22.45 -16.72 -27.96
C ALA A 276 -22.39 -15.20 -27.86
N ALA A 277 -22.91 -14.52 -28.88
CA ALA A 277 -23.23 -13.11 -28.84
C ALA A 277 -24.73 -12.94 -29.14
N THR A 278 -25.47 -12.35 -28.21
CA THR A 278 -26.93 -12.18 -28.34
C THR A 278 -27.32 -10.73 -28.16
N ASN A 279 -28.12 -10.22 -29.09
CA ASN A 279 -28.67 -8.88 -29.04
C ASN A 279 -30.17 -8.87 -29.34
N THR A 280 -30.96 -8.07 -28.63
CA THR A 280 -32.43 -8.10 -28.71
C THR A 280 -33.09 -6.74 -28.97
N GLY A 281 -32.32 -5.66 -29.21
CA GLY A 281 -32.85 -4.30 -29.38
C GLY A 281 -32.97 -3.79 -30.83
N TYR A 282 -33.59 -2.62 -31.02
CA TYR A 282 -33.73 -1.95 -32.33
C TYR A 282 -32.37 -1.58 -32.93
N GLN A 283 -32.13 -1.83 -34.23
CA GLN A 283 -30.87 -1.52 -34.92
C GLN A 283 -29.63 -2.10 -34.22
N SER A 284 -29.72 -3.38 -33.85
CA SER A 284 -28.72 -4.00 -32.98
C SER A 284 -27.88 -5.05 -33.71
N ALA A 285 -26.61 -5.14 -33.31
CA ALA A 285 -25.63 -6.00 -33.97
C ALA A 285 -25.15 -7.11 -33.02
N ALA A 286 -25.04 -8.33 -33.53
CA ALA A 286 -24.41 -9.46 -32.84
C ALA A 286 -23.28 -10.05 -33.70
N GLU A 287 -22.10 -10.21 -33.12
CA GLU A 287 -20.93 -10.73 -33.82
C GLU A 287 -20.20 -11.81 -33.01
N VAL A 288 -19.83 -12.90 -33.70
CA VAL A 288 -18.89 -13.89 -33.17
C VAL A 288 -17.75 -14.18 -34.13
N SER A 289 -16.51 -14.24 -33.64
CA SER A 289 -15.34 -14.59 -34.47
C SER A 289 -14.69 -15.94 -34.14
N GLY A 290 -15.04 -16.54 -33.00
CA GLY A 290 -14.53 -17.87 -32.62
C GLY A 290 -15.26 -19.02 -33.30
N SER A 291 -14.61 -20.19 -33.33
CA SER A 291 -15.14 -21.41 -33.94
C SER A 291 -16.29 -22.00 -33.12
N GLN A 292 -17.27 -22.60 -33.79
CA GLN A 292 -18.47 -23.20 -33.17
C GLN A 292 -19.30 -22.21 -32.34
N SER A 293 -19.19 -20.91 -32.64
CA SER A 293 -19.89 -19.84 -31.93
C SER A 293 -21.15 -19.41 -32.69
N VAL A 294 -22.11 -18.80 -31.97
CA VAL A 294 -23.39 -18.35 -32.54
C VAL A 294 -23.63 -16.87 -32.27
N ALA A 295 -23.90 -16.10 -33.32
CA ALA A 295 -24.37 -14.71 -33.23
C ALA A 295 -25.89 -14.65 -33.46
N ALA A 296 -26.63 -14.08 -32.52
CA ALA A 296 -28.08 -13.94 -32.61
C ALA A 296 -28.50 -12.48 -32.44
N SER A 297 -29.16 -11.90 -33.45
CA SER A 297 -29.80 -10.58 -33.34
C SER A 297 -31.31 -10.73 -33.54
N LEU A 298 -32.08 -10.55 -32.47
CA LEU A 298 -33.51 -10.86 -32.40
C LEU A 298 -34.40 -9.61 -32.32
N GLY A 299 -33.78 -8.43 -32.36
CA GLY A 299 -34.45 -7.15 -32.35
C GLY A 299 -34.84 -6.65 -33.74
N ILE A 300 -35.64 -5.57 -33.78
CA ILE A 300 -36.08 -4.93 -35.03
C ILE A 300 -34.85 -4.36 -35.77
N GLU A 301 -34.77 -4.55 -37.09
CA GLU A 301 -33.61 -4.15 -37.92
C GLU A 301 -32.27 -4.73 -37.42
N GLY A 302 -32.30 -5.86 -36.72
CA GLY A 302 -31.11 -6.51 -36.19
C GLY A 302 -30.24 -7.14 -37.29
N LYS A 303 -28.92 -7.05 -37.15
CA LYS A 303 -27.94 -7.72 -38.03
C LYS A 303 -27.00 -8.65 -37.27
N ALA A 304 -26.54 -9.71 -37.93
CA ALA A 304 -25.65 -10.71 -37.35
C ALA A 304 -24.52 -11.08 -38.32
N ARG A 305 -23.35 -11.36 -37.76
CA ARG A 305 -22.16 -11.82 -38.49
C ARG A 305 -21.44 -12.89 -37.69
N ALA A 306 -20.94 -13.92 -38.39
CA ALA A 306 -20.10 -14.94 -37.80
C ALA A 306 -18.91 -15.28 -38.72
N SER A 307 -17.80 -15.70 -38.11
CA SER A 307 -16.67 -16.30 -38.85
C SER A 307 -16.96 -17.74 -39.28
N GLU A 308 -16.07 -18.31 -40.09
CA GLU A 308 -16.18 -19.69 -40.58
C GLU A 308 -16.31 -20.70 -39.41
N GLY A 309 -17.21 -21.68 -39.57
CA GLY A 309 -17.52 -22.64 -38.50
C GLY A 309 -18.48 -22.13 -37.41
N GLY A 310 -18.91 -20.86 -37.48
CA GLY A 310 -19.97 -20.28 -36.66
C GLY A 310 -21.36 -20.39 -37.29
N ALA A 311 -22.36 -19.80 -36.63
CA ALA A 311 -23.73 -19.68 -37.12
C ALA A 311 -24.35 -18.33 -36.78
N ILE A 312 -25.35 -17.93 -37.56
CA ILE A 312 -26.16 -16.73 -37.32
C ILE A 312 -27.63 -17.10 -37.07
N VAL A 313 -28.30 -16.32 -36.22
CA VAL A 313 -29.75 -16.36 -36.00
C VAL A 313 -30.31 -14.94 -36.10
N LEU A 314 -31.34 -14.75 -36.91
CA LEU A 314 -31.94 -13.45 -37.16
C LEU A 314 -33.47 -13.52 -37.10
N CYS A 315 -34.08 -12.41 -36.72
CA CYS A 315 -35.52 -12.21 -36.76
C CYS A 315 -35.89 -11.04 -37.69
N TYR A 316 -36.99 -11.19 -38.42
CA TYR A 316 -37.69 -10.07 -39.07
C TYR A 316 -38.96 -9.76 -38.28
N ARG A 317 -39.16 -8.47 -38.00
CA ARG A 317 -40.33 -7.93 -37.33
C ARG A 317 -40.92 -6.81 -38.19
N ASP A 318 -42.24 -6.67 -38.18
CA ASP A 318 -42.93 -5.59 -38.90
C ASP A 318 -42.87 -4.24 -38.14
N GLU A 319 -43.55 -3.22 -38.68
CA GLU A 319 -43.58 -1.86 -38.11
C GLU A 319 -44.23 -1.79 -36.71
N ASP A 320 -45.13 -2.73 -36.40
CA ASP A 320 -45.78 -2.84 -35.09
C ASP A 320 -44.92 -3.66 -34.09
N GLY A 321 -43.83 -4.26 -34.56
CA GLY A 321 -42.89 -5.06 -33.77
C GLY A 321 -43.27 -6.54 -33.68
N GLU A 322 -44.29 -6.99 -34.41
CA GLU A 322 -44.71 -8.38 -34.45
C GLU A 322 -43.66 -9.27 -35.12
N LEU A 323 -43.45 -10.47 -34.58
CA LEU A 323 -42.45 -11.40 -35.10
C LEU A 323 -43.01 -12.12 -36.33
N ILE A 324 -42.46 -11.84 -37.51
CA ILE A 324 -42.90 -12.45 -38.77
C ILE A 324 -42.01 -13.65 -39.14
N HIS A 325 -40.70 -13.50 -39.01
CA HIS A 325 -39.74 -14.55 -39.37
C HIS A 325 -38.63 -14.71 -38.34
N ILE A 326 -38.19 -15.95 -38.17
CA ILE A 326 -36.92 -16.32 -37.52
C ILE A 326 -36.21 -17.32 -38.43
N ARG A 327 -34.90 -17.15 -38.62
CA ARG A 327 -34.04 -18.06 -39.38
C ARG A 327 -32.72 -18.25 -38.69
N ALA A 328 -32.15 -19.43 -38.87
CA ALA A 328 -30.80 -19.78 -38.44
C ALA A 328 -30.06 -20.45 -39.59
N SER A 329 -28.78 -20.12 -39.77
CA SER A 329 -27.92 -20.82 -40.74
C SER A 329 -26.48 -20.86 -40.25
N LYS A 330 -25.79 -21.94 -40.56
CA LYS A 330 -24.34 -22.05 -40.36
C LYS A 330 -23.62 -21.27 -41.45
N VAL A 331 -22.51 -20.65 -41.08
CA VAL A 331 -21.62 -20.00 -42.05
C VAL A 331 -21.04 -21.06 -42.99
N GLY A 332 -21.08 -20.78 -44.29
CA GLY A 332 -20.73 -21.72 -45.36
C GLY A 332 -21.91 -22.57 -45.86
N GLU A 333 -23.09 -22.44 -45.25
CA GLU A 333 -24.33 -23.11 -45.66
C GLU A 333 -25.40 -22.07 -46.07
N ASN A 334 -26.32 -22.47 -46.96
CA ASN A 334 -27.46 -21.65 -47.40
C ASN A 334 -27.10 -20.23 -47.88
N GLY A 335 -25.93 -20.07 -48.51
CA GLY A 335 -25.47 -18.79 -49.06
C GLY A 335 -24.86 -17.82 -48.05
N ILE A 336 -24.68 -18.22 -46.78
CA ILE A 336 -24.07 -17.36 -45.75
C ILE A 336 -22.55 -17.37 -45.86
N MET A 337 -21.98 -16.23 -46.23
CA MET A 337 -20.53 -16.04 -46.31
C MET A 337 -19.91 -15.69 -44.95
N PRO A 338 -18.67 -16.14 -44.68
CA PRO A 338 -17.96 -15.79 -43.47
C PRO A 338 -17.65 -14.30 -43.41
N ASN A 339 -17.73 -13.73 -42.20
CA ASN A 339 -17.40 -12.33 -41.92
C ASN A 339 -18.25 -11.30 -42.70
N THR A 340 -19.44 -11.69 -43.15
CA THR A 340 -20.43 -10.81 -43.80
C THR A 340 -21.60 -10.53 -42.86
N TRP A 341 -22.10 -9.29 -42.85
CA TRP A 341 -23.30 -8.92 -42.08
C TRP A 341 -24.55 -9.29 -42.86
N TYR A 342 -25.50 -9.93 -42.17
CA TYR A 342 -26.80 -10.28 -42.73
C TYR A 342 -27.94 -9.71 -41.91
N GLN A 343 -29.04 -9.38 -42.59
CA GLN A 343 -30.37 -9.12 -42.05
C GLN A 343 -31.38 -10.10 -42.67
N LEU A 344 -32.57 -10.21 -42.09
CA LEU A 344 -33.70 -10.84 -42.79
C LEU A 344 -34.51 -9.77 -43.50
N ASP A 345 -34.92 -10.05 -44.74
CA ASP A 345 -35.93 -9.25 -45.41
C ASP A 345 -37.36 -9.66 -44.98
N LYS A 346 -38.34 -8.98 -45.57
CA LYS A 346 -39.78 -9.20 -45.31
C LYS A 346 -40.29 -10.58 -45.70
N ASP A 347 -39.56 -11.31 -46.55
CA ASP A 347 -39.90 -12.66 -47.02
C ASP A 347 -39.15 -13.73 -46.18
N GLY A 348 -38.26 -13.29 -45.29
CA GLY A 348 -37.51 -14.15 -44.37
C GLY A 348 -36.26 -14.73 -44.99
N GLU A 349 -35.74 -14.11 -46.05
CA GLU A 349 -34.47 -14.47 -46.70
C GLU A 349 -33.31 -13.66 -46.11
N PHE A 350 -32.13 -14.27 -46.09
CA PHE A 350 -30.92 -13.60 -45.64
C PHE A 350 -30.41 -12.64 -46.72
N VAL A 351 -30.24 -11.36 -46.36
CA VAL A 351 -29.74 -10.31 -47.26
C VAL A 351 -28.50 -9.67 -46.66
N GLU A 352 -27.48 -9.48 -47.49
CA GLU A 352 -26.24 -8.80 -47.10
C GLU A 352 -26.50 -7.32 -46.80
N CYS A 353 -25.87 -6.81 -45.75
CA CYS A 353 -25.96 -5.41 -45.36
C CYS A 353 -24.58 -4.87 -44.93
N GLU A 354 -24.47 -3.54 -44.82
CA GLU A 354 -23.31 -2.85 -44.23
C GLU A 354 -23.47 -2.69 -42.71
#